data_AF-A0A829GN50-F1
#
_entry.id   AF-A0A829GN50-F1
#
_cell.length_a   1.000
_cell.length_b   1.000
_cell.length_c   1.000
_cell.angle_alpha   90.00
_cell.angle_beta   90.00
_cell.angle_gamma   90.00
#
_symmetry.space_group_name_H-M   'P 1'
#
loop_
_entity.id
_entity.type
_entity.pdbx_description
1 polymer ?
#
loop_
_entity_poly.entity_id
_entity_poly.type
_entity_poly.pdbx_seq_one_letter_code
_entity_poly.pdbx_strand_id
1 'polypeptide(L)'
;MKFYELSPEKRRDQLVQEGWLTTQDAALLAGTHSLPEVTGARLIENAIGEFPLPLGVARNLLVNGQLHQVPIADEEPSVIAAASNGARLATANGGVRTHVAAHRVVAEVVLTNLTDLVQ
;
A
#
# COMPACT_ATOMS: atom_id res chain seq x y z
N MET A 1 -14.83 14.00 -15.27
CA MET A 1 -13.90 13.00 -15.84
C MET A 1 -13.76 11.86 -14.85
N LYS A 2 -13.55 10.64 -15.33
CA LYS A 2 -13.28 9.50 -14.44
C LYS A 2 -11.83 9.58 -13.96
N PHE A 3 -11.57 9.13 -12.73
CA PHE A 3 -10.24 9.25 -12.09
C PHE A 3 -9.09 8.67 -12.94
N TYR A 4 -9.31 7.52 -13.59
CA TYR A 4 -8.29 6.88 -14.43
C TYR A 4 -7.97 7.66 -15.71
N GLU A 5 -8.84 8.58 -16.15
CA GLU A 5 -8.65 9.42 -17.33
C GLU A 5 -7.82 10.68 -17.01
N LEU A 6 -7.62 10.99 -15.72
CA LEU A 6 -6.86 12.15 -15.27
C LEU A 6 -5.35 11.93 -15.39
N SER A 7 -4.58 13.01 -15.55
CA SER A 7 -3.13 12.97 -15.39
C SER A 7 -2.73 12.65 -13.94
N PRO A 8 -1.53 12.12 -13.67
CA PRO A 8 -1.05 11.87 -12.31
C PRO A 8 -1.15 13.09 -11.37
N GLU A 9 -0.85 14.29 -11.89
CA GLU A 9 -1.01 15.55 -11.15
C GLU A 9 -2.46 15.80 -10.75
N LYS A 10 -3.40 15.77 -11.72
CA LYS A 10 -4.82 15.95 -11.45
C LYS A 10 -5.40 14.89 -10.51
N ARG A 11 -4.86 13.66 -10.54
CA ARG A 11 -5.23 12.60 -9.60
C ARG A 11 -4.82 12.98 -8.17
N ARG A 12 -3.60 13.50 -7.96
CA ARG A 12 -3.14 13.99 -6.66
C ARG A 12 -3.96 15.19 -6.20
N ASP A 13 -4.23 16.16 -7.07
CA ASP A 13 -5.06 17.31 -6.75
C ASP A 13 -6.46 16.90 -6.30
N GLN A 14 -7.07 15.94 -7.00
CA GLN A 14 -8.37 15.40 -6.62
C GLN A 14 -8.31 14.72 -5.24
N LEU A 15 -7.26 13.94 -4.94
CA LEU A 15 -7.09 13.31 -3.63
C LEU A 15 -6.90 14.35 -2.50
N VAL A 16 -6.25 15.48 -2.78
CA VAL A 16 -6.14 16.60 -1.83
C VAL A 16 -7.50 17.25 -1.62
N GLN A 17 -8.25 17.53 -2.69
CA GLN A 17 -9.60 18.12 -2.61
C GLN A 17 -10.58 17.22 -1.83
N GLU A 18 -10.43 15.91 -1.96
CA GLU A 18 -11.22 14.92 -1.23
C GLU A 18 -10.75 14.71 0.23
N GLY A 19 -9.63 15.32 0.64
CA GLY A 19 -9.08 15.21 1.98
C GLY A 19 -8.31 13.90 2.25
N TRP A 20 -7.98 13.12 1.22
CA TRP A 20 -7.19 11.89 1.34
C TRP A 20 -5.68 12.13 1.39
N LEU A 21 -5.23 13.29 0.92
CA LEU A 21 -3.84 13.73 0.98
C LEU A 21 -3.75 15.15 1.50
N THR A 22 -2.66 15.48 2.18
CA THR A 22 -2.26 16.88 2.37
C THR A 22 -1.56 17.40 1.12
N THR A 23 -1.47 18.71 0.95
CA THR A 23 -0.68 19.32 -0.13
C THR A 23 0.80 18.94 -0.03
N GLN A 24 1.31 18.76 1.20
CA GLN A 24 2.68 18.31 1.44
C GLN A 24 2.90 16.87 0.95
N ASP A 25 1.98 15.95 1.25
CA ASP A 25 2.07 14.56 0.78
C ASP A 25 1.93 14.48 -0.74
N ALA A 26 1.03 15.27 -1.34
CA ALA A 26 0.90 15.34 -2.80
C ALA A 26 2.19 15.82 -3.47
N ALA A 27 2.90 16.79 -2.86
CA ALA A 27 4.20 17.26 -3.35
C ALA A 27 5.28 16.18 -3.21
N LEU A 28 5.29 15.45 -2.08
CA LEU A 28 6.21 14.32 -1.88
C LEU A 28 6.02 13.24 -2.96
N LEU A 29 4.76 12.85 -3.23
CA LEU A 29 4.40 11.87 -4.26
C LEU A 29 4.64 12.36 -5.70
N ALA A 30 4.88 13.66 -5.90
CA ALA A 30 5.28 14.21 -7.19
C ALA A 30 6.80 14.17 -7.42
N GLY A 31 7.58 13.96 -6.36
CA GLY A 31 9.04 13.92 -6.40
C GLY A 31 9.58 12.72 -7.18
N THR A 32 10.79 12.87 -7.71
CA THR A 32 11.54 11.82 -8.40
C THR A 32 12.31 10.89 -7.46
N HIS A 33 12.52 11.31 -6.20
CA HIS A 33 13.15 10.50 -5.15
C HIS A 33 12.11 10.17 -4.09
N SER A 34 12.02 8.89 -3.75
CA SER A 34 10.98 8.41 -2.82
C SER A 34 11.41 8.58 -1.36
N LEU A 35 12.72 8.69 -1.11
CA LEU A 35 13.30 8.81 0.21
C LEU A 35 14.35 9.94 0.29
N PRO A 36 14.53 10.58 1.46
CA PRO A 36 15.71 11.40 1.72
C PRO A 36 16.98 10.56 1.56
N GLU A 37 18.02 11.12 0.94
CA GLU A 37 19.29 10.43 0.66
C GLU A 37 19.90 9.76 1.91
N VAL A 38 19.88 10.46 3.04
CA VAL A 38 20.37 9.93 4.33
C VAL A 38 19.59 8.70 4.79
N THR A 39 18.28 8.65 4.52
CA THR A 39 17.44 7.50 4.85
C THR A 39 17.77 6.33 3.92
N GLY A 40 17.80 6.56 2.60
CA GLY A 40 18.11 5.53 1.62
C GLY A 40 19.47 4.85 1.87
N ALA A 41 20.49 5.65 2.19
CA ALA A 41 21.84 5.16 2.49
C ALA A 41 21.95 4.34 3.80
N ARG A 42 20.93 4.35 4.66
CA ARG A 42 20.94 3.67 5.98
C ARG A 42 19.99 2.48 6.07
N LEU A 43 19.16 2.23 5.06
CA LEU A 43 18.21 1.13 5.08
C LEU A 43 18.86 -0.23 4.83
N ILE A 44 19.90 -0.27 4.00
CA ILE A 44 20.62 -1.48 3.60
C ILE A 44 22.12 -1.20 3.54
N GLU A 45 22.92 -2.25 3.63
CA GLU A 45 24.36 -2.16 3.37
C GLU A 45 24.64 -1.96 1.87
N ASN A 46 25.74 -1.28 1.56
CA ASN A 46 26.23 -1.06 0.18
C ASN A 46 25.20 -0.45 -0.79
N ALA A 47 24.31 0.42 -0.31
CA ALA A 47 23.36 1.13 -1.15
C ALA A 47 24.06 2.00 -2.20
N ILE A 48 23.69 1.85 -3.48
CA ILE A 48 24.22 2.64 -4.61
C ILE A 48 23.13 3.41 -5.38
N GLY A 49 21.87 3.28 -4.98
CA GLY A 49 20.73 3.92 -5.65
C GLY A 49 19.37 3.39 -5.17
N GLU A 50 18.31 3.88 -5.78
CA GLU A 50 16.91 3.46 -5.54
C GLU A 50 16.36 2.73 -6.78
N PHE A 51 15.46 1.77 -6.56
CA PHE A 51 14.70 1.12 -7.62
C PHE A 51 13.22 1.52 -7.50
N PRO A 52 12.73 2.47 -8.32
CA PRO A 52 11.35 2.94 -8.22
C PRO A 52 10.37 1.93 -8.84
N LEU A 53 9.21 1.76 -8.20
CA LEU A 53 8.07 0.99 -8.70
C LEU A 53 6.88 1.92 -8.93
N PRO A 54 6.05 1.75 -9.99
CA PRO A 54 4.88 2.59 -10.19
C PRO A 54 3.93 2.51 -8.99
N LEU A 55 3.49 3.67 -8.52
CA LEU A 55 2.54 3.79 -7.41
C LEU A 55 1.20 4.31 -7.95
N GLY A 56 0.14 3.55 -7.72
CA GLY A 56 -1.23 3.98 -7.99
C GLY A 56 -2.14 3.82 -6.78
N VAL A 57 -3.43 4.05 -6.98
CA VAL A 57 -4.43 3.99 -5.92
C VAL A 57 -5.68 3.24 -6.40
N ALA A 58 -6.05 2.18 -5.69
CA ALA A 58 -7.35 1.56 -5.84
C ALA A 58 -8.40 2.37 -5.08
N ARG A 59 -9.44 2.79 -5.80
CA ARG A 59 -10.35 3.83 -5.32
C ARG A 59 -11.52 3.25 -4.51
N ASN A 60 -11.85 3.92 -3.41
CA ASN A 60 -13.13 3.82 -2.69
C ASN A 60 -13.50 2.40 -2.21
N LEU A 61 -12.55 1.70 -1.59
CA LEU A 61 -12.83 0.41 -0.95
C LEU A 61 -13.58 0.62 0.36
N LEU A 62 -14.81 0.11 0.46
CA LEU A 62 -15.60 0.16 1.69
C LEU A 62 -15.29 -1.06 2.57
N VAL A 63 -14.67 -0.85 3.73
CA VAL A 63 -14.35 -1.91 4.70
C VAL A 63 -14.99 -1.57 6.04
N ASN A 64 -15.84 -2.45 6.58
CA ASN A 64 -16.51 -2.25 7.87
C ASN A 64 -17.23 -0.89 7.99
N GLY A 65 -17.80 -0.40 6.89
CA GLY A 65 -18.50 0.89 6.83
C GLY A 65 -17.60 2.12 6.65
N GLN A 66 -16.28 1.95 6.51
CA GLN A 66 -15.32 3.03 6.28
C GLN A 66 -14.76 2.95 4.86
N LEU A 67 -14.73 4.08 4.15
CA LEU A 67 -14.14 4.17 2.81
C LEU A 67 -12.62 4.32 2.93
N HIS A 68 -11.90 3.69 2.01
CA HIS A 68 -10.44 3.77 1.92
C HIS A 68 -9.98 4.03 0.49
N GLN A 69 -8.90 4.80 0.36
CA GLN A 69 -8.06 4.84 -0.82
C GLN A 69 -6.87 3.90 -0.56
N VAL A 70 -6.69 2.88 -1.39
CA VAL A 70 -5.66 1.86 -1.15
C VAL A 70 -4.47 2.11 -2.07
N PRO A 71 -3.30 2.55 -1.57
CA PRO A 71 -2.09 2.68 -2.38
C PRO A 71 -1.58 1.29 -2.79
N ILE A 72 -1.17 1.15 -4.05
CA ILE A 72 -0.64 -0.10 -4.60
C ILE A 72 0.62 0.24 -5.41
N ALA A 73 1.75 -0.34 -5.05
CA ALA A 73 3.00 -0.27 -5.80
C ALA A 73 3.13 -1.56 -6.64
N ASP A 74 3.06 -1.44 -7.96
CA ASP A 74 2.95 -2.58 -8.88
C ASP A 74 3.30 -2.15 -10.31
N GLU A 75 4.00 -2.99 -11.07
CA GLU A 75 4.30 -2.77 -12.48
C GLU A 75 3.25 -3.35 -13.44
N GLU A 76 2.43 -4.31 -12.97
CA GLU A 76 1.54 -5.04 -13.86
C GLU A 76 0.34 -4.18 -14.32
N PRO A 77 0.13 -4.05 -15.65
CA PRO A 77 -1.06 -3.36 -16.16
C PRO A 77 -2.34 -4.02 -15.65
N SER A 78 -3.41 -3.23 -15.55
CA SER A 78 -4.76 -3.66 -15.18
C SER A 78 -5.01 -4.01 -13.70
N VAL A 79 -4.00 -4.34 -12.89
CA VAL A 79 -4.20 -4.75 -11.48
C VAL A 79 -4.95 -3.68 -10.67
N ILE A 80 -4.48 -2.44 -10.69
CA ILE A 80 -5.11 -1.33 -9.95
C ILE A 80 -6.52 -1.01 -10.50
N ALA A 81 -6.71 -1.16 -11.80
CA ALA A 81 -8.02 -0.95 -12.44
C ALA A 81 -9.02 -2.04 -12.03
N ALA A 82 -8.59 -3.30 -12.02
CA ALA A 82 -9.38 -4.44 -11.56
C ALA A 82 -9.72 -4.31 -10.06
N ALA A 83 -8.75 -3.93 -9.22
CA ALA A 83 -8.96 -3.68 -7.80
C ALA A 83 -9.99 -2.56 -7.55
N SER A 84 -9.89 -1.44 -8.29
CA SER A 84 -10.86 -0.34 -8.21
C SER A 84 -12.26 -0.76 -8.68
N ASN A 85 -12.34 -1.57 -9.74
CA ASN A 85 -13.61 -2.10 -10.21
C ASN A 85 -14.23 -3.07 -9.18
N GLY A 86 -13.42 -3.97 -8.62
CA GLY A 86 -13.83 -4.87 -7.54
C GLY A 86 -14.33 -4.12 -6.31
N ALA A 87 -13.61 -3.09 -5.87
CA ALA A 87 -14.02 -2.21 -4.77
C ALA A 87 -15.40 -1.57 -5.03
N ARG A 88 -15.61 -1.03 -6.24
CA ARG A 88 -16.91 -0.47 -6.63
C ARG A 88 -18.03 -1.51 -6.58
N LEU A 89 -17.79 -2.73 -7.08
CA LEU A 89 -18.76 -3.82 -7.05
C LEU A 89 -19.07 -4.29 -5.62
N ALA A 90 -18.05 -4.40 -4.77
CA ALA A 90 -18.22 -4.77 -3.37
C ALA A 90 -19.02 -3.70 -2.61
N THR A 91 -18.71 -2.43 -2.81
CA THR A 91 -19.43 -1.30 -2.19
C THR A 91 -20.91 -1.28 -2.58
N ALA A 92 -21.26 -1.62 -3.82
CA ALA A 92 -22.66 -1.76 -4.25
C ALA A 92 -23.44 -2.84 -3.46
N ASN A 93 -22.74 -3.77 -2.80
CA ASN A 93 -23.30 -4.86 -2.00
C ASN A 93 -23.00 -4.71 -0.49
N GLY A 94 -22.73 -3.49 -0.02
CA GLY A 94 -22.49 -3.20 1.41
C GLY A 94 -21.02 -3.27 1.85
N GLY A 95 -20.10 -3.44 0.91
CA GLY A 95 -18.66 -3.43 1.15
C GLY A 95 -18.10 -4.75 1.67
N VAL A 96 -16.84 -4.71 2.08
CA VAL A 96 -16.13 -5.84 2.68
C VAL A 96 -16.31 -5.79 4.20
N ARG A 97 -16.61 -6.94 4.81
CA ARG A 97 -16.60 -7.10 6.27
C ARG A 97 -15.40 -7.93 6.69
N THR A 98 -14.61 -7.42 7.62
CA THR A 98 -13.41 -8.10 8.12
C THR A 98 -13.34 -8.03 9.64
N HIS A 99 -12.70 -9.03 10.24
CA HIS A 99 -12.35 -9.06 11.67
C HIS A 99 -10.89 -9.54 11.78
N VAL A 100 -10.19 -9.08 12.82
CA VAL A 100 -8.77 -9.41 13.04
C VAL A 100 -8.67 -10.27 14.30
N ALA A 101 -8.02 -11.42 14.19
CA ALA A 101 -7.68 -12.26 15.34
C ALA A 101 -6.53 -11.61 16.14
N ALA A 102 -6.26 -12.11 17.35
CA ALA A 102 -5.16 -11.59 18.17
C ALA A 102 -3.83 -11.66 17.41
N HIS A 103 -3.11 -10.52 17.33
CA HIS A 103 -1.80 -10.47 16.72
C HIS A 103 -0.78 -11.18 17.61
N ARG A 104 -0.20 -12.27 17.12
CA ARG A 104 0.82 -13.06 17.82
C ARG A 104 1.99 -13.28 16.88
N VAL A 105 3.20 -13.10 17.42
CA VAL A 105 4.45 -13.42 16.74
C VAL A 105 4.99 -14.71 17.35
N VAL A 106 5.41 -15.64 16.50
CA VAL A 106 6.02 -16.91 16.92
C VAL A 106 7.53 -16.76 16.87
N ALA A 107 8.20 -17.15 17.94
CA ALA A 107 9.64 -17.30 17.99
C ALA A 107 9.98 -18.79 18.08
N GLU A 108 11.01 -19.21 17.36
CA GLU A 108 11.46 -20.60 17.34
C GLU A 108 12.87 -20.70 17.91
N VAL A 109 13.08 -21.71 18.76
CA VAL A 109 14.40 -22.08 19.29
C VAL A 109 14.62 -23.54 18.97
N VAL A 110 15.61 -23.82 18.11
CA VAL A 110 15.96 -25.19 17.73
C VAL A 110 17.02 -25.71 18.70
N LEU A 111 16.69 -26.75 19.45
CA LEU A 111 17.62 -27.48 20.31
C LEU A 111 18.10 -28.74 19.59
N THR A 112 19.41 -28.95 19.58
CA THR A 112 20.05 -30.12 18.96
C THR A 112 20.84 -30.91 20.01
N ASN A 113 21.22 -32.16 19.69
CA ASN A 113 21.97 -33.06 20.57
C ASN A 113 21.31 -33.37 21.92
N LEU A 114 19.98 -33.51 21.91
CA LEU A 114 19.24 -33.93 23.08
C LEU A 114 19.39 -35.44 23.27
N THR A 115 19.99 -35.83 24.39
CA THR A 115 20.22 -37.25 24.75
C THR A 115 18.97 -37.96 25.25
N ASP A 116 17.94 -37.20 25.66
CA ASP A 116 16.68 -37.75 26.16
C ASP A 116 15.51 -36.90 25.65
N LEU A 117 15.01 -37.28 24.48
CA LEU A 117 13.74 -36.79 23.95
C LEU A 117 12.72 -37.90 24.21
N VAL A 118 12.03 -37.83 25.35
CA VAL A 118 10.88 -38.70 25.57
C VAL A 118 9.79 -38.29 24.59
N GLN A 119 9.51 -39.15 23.61
CA GLN A 119 8.35 -39.05 22.72
C GLN A 119 7.06 -39.45 23.45
#